data_AF-A0A1J4VH97-F1
#
_entry.id   AF-A0A1J4VH97-F1
#
_cell.length_a   1.000
_cell.length_b   1.000
_cell.length_c   1.000
_cell.angle_alpha   90.00
_cell.angle_beta   90.00
_cell.angle_gamma   90.00
#
_symmetry.space_group_name_H-M   'P 1'
#
loop_
_entity.id
_entity.type
_entity.pdbx_description
1 polymer ?
#
loop_
_entity_poly.entity_id
_entity_poly.type
_entity_poly.pdbx_seq_one_letter_code
_entity_poly.pdbx_strand_id
1 'polypeptide(L)'
;MDKVFYEVDPFNRLIIRPVGRRSRVKKFRQIAHGKFIADSGNNLFYEVNKSQGLDIPQKIGFIGKYALDKNHNLVFTLNKWNNQCEGNRLTLKAKIIDAKSNEIAFLINSKAGESKSLSYIMKLYGSWQADKYNRLTFGIERDRGDADSLVLSGAWEINKNNEIAYKYGKEHQDIIFRGSWDISERYRISYALDKKVNSGFNFKSSLGTVVLKGKEKSLAFDIGIGVSKSEKLHRKIIFSGTWKMAKGKELIFETSDIEEGGVSLRFTKEMFDKQGIAYIESIIRDKERFIGGGVAFKW
;
A
#
# COMPACT_ATOMS: atom_id res chain seq x y z
N MET A 1 -5.73 -18.17 -35.36
CA MET A 1 -6.83 -17.30 -34.89
C MET A 1 -6.42 -15.85 -35.05
N ASP A 2 -7.37 -14.97 -35.35
CA ASP A 2 -7.10 -13.53 -35.51
C ASP A 2 -6.79 -12.91 -34.13
N LYS A 3 -5.79 -12.05 -34.06
CA LYS A 3 -5.47 -11.32 -32.82
C LYS A 3 -6.62 -10.35 -32.48
N VAL A 4 -6.86 -10.14 -31.21
CA VAL A 4 -7.88 -9.22 -30.69
C VAL A 4 -7.18 -8.18 -29.82
N PHE A 5 -7.43 -6.91 -30.15
CA PHE A 5 -6.95 -5.78 -29.38
C PHE A 5 -8.04 -5.33 -28.41
N TYR A 6 -7.68 -5.29 -27.13
CA TYR A 6 -8.54 -4.81 -26.05
C TYR A 6 -8.07 -3.44 -25.58
N GLU A 7 -9.03 -2.55 -25.33
CA GLU A 7 -8.83 -1.18 -24.85
C GLU A 7 -9.94 -0.82 -23.87
N VAL A 8 -9.68 0.10 -22.95
CA VAL A 8 -10.68 0.71 -22.08
C VAL A 8 -10.93 2.12 -22.55
N ASP A 9 -12.19 2.46 -22.80
CA ASP A 9 -12.56 3.82 -23.21
C ASP A 9 -12.62 4.80 -22.01
N PRO A 10 -12.81 6.11 -22.23
CA PRO A 10 -12.87 7.10 -21.15
C PRO A 10 -14.00 6.90 -20.13
N PHE A 11 -14.96 6.01 -20.40
CA PHE A 11 -16.10 5.65 -19.57
C PHE A 11 -15.97 4.24 -18.97
N ASN A 12 -14.76 3.69 -18.88
CA ASN A 12 -14.50 2.36 -18.32
C ASN A 12 -15.29 1.24 -19.01
N ARG A 13 -15.49 1.33 -20.33
CA ARG A 13 -16.10 0.27 -21.14
C ARG A 13 -15.04 -0.45 -21.94
N LEU A 14 -15.21 -1.75 -22.14
CA LEU A 14 -14.29 -2.54 -22.94
C LEU A 14 -14.54 -2.30 -24.44
N ILE A 15 -13.50 -1.86 -25.14
CA ILE A 15 -13.46 -1.82 -26.60
C ILE A 15 -12.76 -3.09 -27.09
N ILE A 16 -13.42 -3.80 -28.01
CA ILE A 16 -12.89 -4.97 -28.69
C ILE A 16 -12.63 -4.58 -30.14
N ARG A 17 -11.38 -4.76 -30.59
CA ARG A 17 -10.98 -4.51 -31.97
C ARG A 17 -10.33 -5.75 -32.57
N PRO A 18 -11.02 -6.47 -33.47
CA PRO A 18 -10.43 -7.60 -34.18
C PRO A 18 -9.31 -7.10 -35.12
N VAL A 19 -8.17 -7.78 -35.08
CA VAL A 19 -6.99 -7.50 -35.90
C VAL A 19 -6.92 -8.54 -37.01
N GLY A 20 -7.43 -8.20 -38.20
CA GLY A 20 -7.38 -9.07 -39.37
C GLY A 20 -7.80 -8.34 -40.65
N ARG A 21 -6.97 -8.41 -41.70
CA ARG A 21 -7.18 -7.81 -43.03
C ARG A 21 -7.97 -8.71 -43.99
N ARG A 22 -9.02 -9.41 -43.53
CA ARG A 22 -9.82 -10.24 -44.46
C ARG A 22 -10.66 -9.41 -45.44
N SER A 23 -10.92 -8.14 -45.13
CA SER A 23 -11.52 -7.19 -46.05
C SER A 23 -10.70 -5.89 -46.06
N ARG A 24 -10.66 -5.17 -47.19
CA ARG A 24 -10.04 -3.82 -47.30
C ARG A 24 -10.77 -2.75 -46.44
N VAL A 25 -11.80 -3.14 -45.71
CA VAL A 25 -12.60 -2.28 -44.84
C VAL A 25 -12.10 -2.41 -43.40
N LYS A 26 -11.75 -1.30 -42.76
CA LYS A 26 -11.40 -1.27 -41.33
C LYS A 26 -12.60 -1.81 -40.54
N LYS A 27 -12.47 -2.96 -39.88
CA LYS A 27 -13.48 -3.42 -38.91
C LYS A 27 -13.65 -2.36 -37.83
N PHE A 28 -14.90 -2.02 -37.53
CA PHE A 28 -15.25 -0.97 -36.57
C PHE A 28 -14.88 -1.40 -35.15
N ARG A 29 -14.56 -0.41 -34.31
CA ARG A 29 -14.39 -0.60 -32.86
C ARG A 29 -15.74 -0.98 -32.28
N GLN A 30 -15.79 -2.08 -31.53
CA GLN A 30 -17.01 -2.48 -30.85
C GLN A 30 -16.89 -2.24 -29.36
N ILE A 31 -17.93 -1.64 -28.76
CA ILE A 31 -18.04 -1.49 -27.32
C ILE A 31 -18.80 -2.70 -26.79
N ALA A 32 -18.18 -3.45 -25.88
CA ALA A 32 -18.88 -4.47 -25.10
C ALA A 32 -19.53 -3.82 -23.89
N HIS A 33 -20.78 -4.15 -23.61
CA HIS A 33 -21.49 -3.65 -22.44
C HIS A 33 -21.37 -4.64 -21.30
N GLY A 34 -20.81 -4.20 -20.18
CA GLY A 34 -20.44 -5.08 -19.08
C GLY A 34 -19.68 -4.34 -17.98
N LYS A 35 -18.99 -5.10 -17.13
CA LYS A 35 -18.17 -4.56 -16.05
C LYS A 35 -16.89 -5.38 -15.87
N PHE A 36 -15.84 -4.72 -15.38
CA PHE A 36 -14.63 -5.39 -14.93
C PHE A 36 -14.86 -6.01 -13.55
N ILE A 37 -14.44 -7.25 -13.36
CA ILE A 37 -14.44 -7.94 -12.07
C ILE A 37 -13.07 -8.57 -11.83
N ALA A 38 -12.67 -8.64 -10.57
CA ALA A 38 -11.58 -9.50 -10.12
C ALA A 38 -12.18 -10.61 -9.27
N ASP A 39 -11.73 -11.85 -9.48
CA ASP A 39 -12.09 -12.96 -8.60
C ASP A 39 -11.22 -13.01 -7.34
N SER A 40 -11.40 -14.03 -6.51
CA SER A 40 -10.62 -14.22 -5.27
C SER A 40 -9.13 -14.50 -5.53
N GLY A 41 -8.77 -15.00 -6.71
CA GLY A 41 -7.38 -15.22 -7.14
C GLY A 41 -6.77 -13.99 -7.84
N ASN A 42 -7.44 -12.84 -7.75
CA ASN A 42 -7.09 -11.60 -8.44
C ASN A 42 -6.93 -11.78 -9.95
N ASN A 43 -7.74 -12.62 -10.58
CA ASN A 43 -7.82 -12.73 -12.03
C ASN A 43 -8.81 -11.71 -12.57
N LEU A 44 -8.38 -10.91 -13.55
CA LEU A 44 -9.23 -9.90 -14.16
C LEU A 44 -10.14 -10.52 -15.23
N PHE A 45 -11.43 -10.20 -15.15
CA PHE A 45 -12.40 -10.53 -16.19
C PHE A 45 -13.23 -9.32 -16.58
N TYR A 46 -13.80 -9.38 -17.78
CA TYR A 46 -14.92 -8.54 -18.20
C TYR A 46 -16.18 -9.40 -18.29
N GLU A 47 -17.20 -9.08 -17.50
CA GLU A 47 -18.51 -9.74 -17.52
C GLU A 47 -19.45 -8.94 -18.41
N VAL A 48 -19.92 -9.57 -19.49
CA VAL A 48 -20.78 -8.95 -20.52
C VAL A 48 -22.25 -9.10 -20.12
N ASN A 49 -23.01 -8.00 -20.07
CA ASN A 49 -24.37 -7.96 -19.53
C ASN A 49 -25.38 -8.79 -20.36
N LYS A 50 -25.30 -8.72 -21.70
CA LYS A 50 -26.10 -9.51 -22.65
C LYS A 50 -25.32 -9.65 -23.96
N SER A 51 -25.30 -10.85 -24.55
CA SER A 51 -24.68 -11.09 -25.85
C SER A 51 -25.39 -10.24 -26.92
N GLN A 52 -24.76 -9.15 -27.39
CA GLN A 52 -25.35 -8.26 -28.39
C GLN A 52 -25.29 -8.85 -29.81
N GLY A 53 -25.77 -10.08 -30.00
CA GLY A 53 -25.85 -10.73 -31.30
C GLY A 53 -24.49 -11.08 -31.93
N LEU A 54 -23.43 -11.15 -31.12
CA LEU A 54 -22.08 -11.48 -31.55
C LEU A 54 -21.53 -12.62 -30.70
N ASP A 55 -20.64 -13.41 -31.32
CA ASP A 55 -19.85 -14.52 -30.76
C ASP A 55 -18.83 -14.04 -29.70
N ILE A 56 -19.26 -13.12 -28.83
CA ILE A 56 -18.48 -12.60 -27.71
C ILE A 56 -18.87 -13.42 -26.49
N PRO A 57 -17.90 -14.07 -25.81
CA PRO A 57 -18.20 -14.85 -24.63
C PRO A 57 -18.77 -13.96 -23.52
N GLN A 58 -19.66 -14.51 -22.70
CA GLN A 58 -20.24 -13.79 -21.55
C GLN A 58 -19.17 -13.31 -20.56
N LYS A 59 -18.02 -13.98 -20.52
CA LYS A 59 -16.89 -13.65 -19.66
C LYS A 59 -15.59 -13.66 -20.47
N ILE A 60 -14.88 -12.53 -20.48
CA ILE A 60 -13.58 -12.40 -21.14
C ILE A 60 -12.50 -12.35 -20.05
N GLY A 61 -11.64 -13.35 -19.97
CA GLY A 61 -10.51 -13.37 -19.03
C GLY A 61 -9.27 -12.65 -19.58
N PHE A 62 -8.53 -12.01 -18.69
CA PHE A 62 -7.27 -11.34 -19.02
C PHE A 62 -6.11 -11.89 -18.19
N ILE A 63 -4.96 -12.06 -18.83
CA ILE A 63 -3.70 -12.38 -18.18
C ILE A 63 -2.78 -11.19 -18.35
N GLY A 64 -2.16 -10.76 -17.26
CA GLY A 64 -1.41 -9.51 -17.23
C GLY A 64 -1.00 -9.14 -15.82
N LYS A 65 -0.47 -7.93 -15.65
CA LYS A 65 0.01 -7.39 -14.38
C LYS A 65 -0.73 -6.15 -13.94
N TYR A 66 -1.09 -6.08 -12.67
CA TYR A 66 -1.66 -4.88 -12.07
C TYR A 66 -0.59 -3.83 -11.72
N ALA A 67 -0.96 -2.57 -11.85
CA ALA A 67 -0.22 -1.41 -11.36
C ALA A 67 -1.16 -0.23 -11.11
N LEU A 68 -0.69 0.79 -10.39
CA LEU A 68 -1.32 2.12 -10.37
C LEU A 68 -0.54 3.07 -11.27
N ASP A 69 -1.25 3.94 -11.97
CA ASP A 69 -0.62 5.09 -12.63
C ASP A 69 -0.49 6.29 -11.66
N LYS A 70 0.09 7.39 -12.16
CA LYS A 70 0.31 8.63 -11.39
C LYS A 70 -0.97 9.32 -10.90
N ASN A 71 -2.12 8.98 -11.49
CA ASN A 71 -3.44 9.50 -11.13
C ASN A 71 -4.25 8.48 -10.32
N HIS A 72 -3.59 7.41 -9.83
CA HIS A 72 -4.21 6.32 -9.09
C HIS A 72 -5.26 5.54 -9.88
N ASN A 73 -5.21 5.60 -11.22
CA ASN A 73 -5.99 4.70 -12.05
C ASN A 73 -5.41 3.29 -11.96
N LEU A 74 -6.28 2.29 -11.95
CA LEU A 74 -5.85 0.90 -11.98
C LEU A 74 -5.50 0.51 -13.41
N VAL A 75 -4.27 0.06 -13.61
CA VAL A 75 -3.75 -0.35 -14.91
C VAL A 75 -3.49 -1.84 -14.90
N PHE A 76 -4.04 -2.54 -15.88
CA PHE A 76 -3.74 -3.95 -16.13
C PHE A 76 -2.99 -4.10 -17.46
N THR A 77 -1.73 -4.51 -17.41
CA THR A 77 -0.88 -4.67 -18.60
C THR A 77 -0.95 -6.11 -19.07
N LEU A 78 -1.51 -6.34 -20.25
CA LEU A 78 -1.76 -7.67 -20.81
C LEU A 78 -0.45 -8.38 -21.18
N ASN A 79 -0.35 -9.63 -20.76
CA ASN A 79 0.67 -10.57 -21.23
C ASN A 79 0.24 -11.17 -22.58
N LYS A 80 1.17 -11.82 -23.27
CA LYS A 80 0.83 -12.59 -24.48
C LYS A 80 0.03 -13.84 -24.10
N TRP A 81 -1.27 -13.85 -24.39
CA TRP A 81 -2.12 -15.03 -24.17
C TRP A 81 -3.22 -15.19 -25.22
N ASN A 82 -3.31 -16.37 -25.83
CA ASN A 82 -4.26 -16.68 -26.90
C ASN A 82 -4.23 -15.62 -28.03
N ASN A 83 -5.34 -14.90 -28.25
CA ASN A 83 -5.46 -13.86 -29.25
C ASN A 83 -5.08 -12.45 -28.72
N GLN A 84 -4.68 -12.32 -27.45
CA GLN A 84 -4.34 -11.03 -26.84
C GLN A 84 -3.04 -10.45 -27.38
N CYS A 85 -3.03 -9.13 -27.61
CA CYS A 85 -1.81 -8.38 -27.89
C CYS A 85 -1.06 -8.06 -26.59
N GLU A 86 0.18 -8.55 -26.50
CA GLU A 86 1.10 -8.28 -25.39
C GLU A 86 1.40 -6.77 -25.26
N GLY A 87 1.52 -6.29 -24.03
CA GLY A 87 1.87 -4.91 -23.71
C GLY A 87 0.68 -3.93 -23.76
N ASN A 88 -0.50 -4.36 -24.21
CA ASN A 88 -1.71 -3.57 -24.14
C ASN A 88 -2.06 -3.23 -22.68
N ARG A 89 -2.47 -1.98 -22.44
CA ARG A 89 -2.83 -1.51 -21.10
C ARG A 89 -4.34 -1.26 -21.01
N LEU A 90 -5.01 -1.95 -20.09
CA LEU A 90 -6.38 -1.68 -19.71
C LEU A 90 -6.34 -0.71 -18.52
N THR A 91 -6.57 0.57 -18.76
CA THR A 91 -6.55 1.61 -17.72
C THR A 91 -7.97 1.92 -17.26
N LEU A 92 -8.30 1.51 -16.04
CA LEU A 92 -9.58 1.78 -15.39
C LEU A 92 -9.47 3.05 -14.56
N LYS A 93 -10.30 4.06 -14.88
CA LYS A 93 -10.49 5.21 -14.00
C LYS A 93 -11.23 4.77 -12.75
N ALA A 94 -10.49 4.63 -11.67
CA ALA A 94 -10.95 4.05 -10.43
C ALA A 94 -10.61 4.98 -9.26
N LYS A 95 -11.44 4.92 -8.21
CA LYS A 95 -11.21 5.60 -6.95
C LYS A 95 -10.95 4.55 -5.87
N ILE A 96 -9.83 4.62 -5.16
CA ILE A 96 -9.60 3.81 -3.96
C ILE A 96 -10.59 4.28 -2.89
N ILE A 97 -11.47 3.40 -2.44
CA ILE A 97 -12.51 3.74 -1.45
C ILE A 97 -12.27 3.10 -0.09
N ASP A 98 -11.46 2.04 -0.03
CA ASP A 98 -11.17 1.32 1.20
C ASP A 98 -9.84 0.58 1.08
N ALA A 99 -9.18 0.37 2.22
CA ALA A 99 -7.92 -0.35 2.36
C ALA A 99 -7.88 -1.06 3.71
N LYS A 100 -8.24 -2.35 3.70
CA LYS A 100 -8.14 -3.21 4.89
C LYS A 100 -6.83 -3.97 4.87
N SER A 101 -6.52 -4.66 5.98
CA SER A 101 -5.29 -5.43 6.11
C SER A 101 -5.02 -6.38 4.93
N ASN A 102 -6.04 -7.03 4.36
CA ASN A 102 -5.87 -8.00 3.28
C ASN A 102 -6.58 -7.64 1.96
N GLU A 103 -7.19 -6.45 1.86
CA GLU A 103 -7.93 -6.04 0.65
C GLU A 103 -7.76 -4.55 0.36
N ILE A 104 -7.77 -4.20 -0.93
CA ILE A 104 -7.93 -2.85 -1.42
C ILE A 104 -9.15 -2.79 -2.34
N ALA A 105 -10.01 -1.79 -2.13
CA ALA A 105 -11.27 -1.65 -2.86
C ALA A 105 -11.29 -0.41 -3.74
N PHE A 106 -11.77 -0.60 -4.96
CA PHE A 106 -11.88 0.43 -5.99
C PHE A 106 -13.34 0.65 -6.39
N LEU A 107 -13.81 1.89 -6.34
CA LEU A 107 -15.04 2.32 -6.99
C LEU A 107 -14.76 2.64 -8.45
N ILE A 108 -15.49 1.98 -9.35
CA ILE A 108 -15.40 2.19 -10.80
C ILE A 108 -16.76 2.68 -11.28
N ASN A 109 -16.75 3.84 -11.94
CA ASN A 109 -17.92 4.39 -12.61
C ASN A 109 -17.81 4.10 -14.11
N SER A 110 -18.79 3.40 -14.67
CA SER A 110 -18.88 3.05 -16.09
C SER A 110 -20.19 3.53 -16.71
N LYS A 111 -20.28 3.54 -18.05
CA LYS A 111 -21.53 3.80 -18.77
C LYS A 111 -22.09 2.52 -19.39
N ALA A 112 -23.34 2.18 -19.08
CA ALA A 112 -24.08 1.07 -19.65
C ALA A 112 -25.05 1.56 -20.77
N GLY A 113 -24.50 2.16 -21.83
CA GLY A 113 -25.28 2.75 -22.93
C GLY A 113 -25.34 4.27 -22.89
N GLU A 114 -26.26 4.89 -23.65
CA GLU A 114 -26.34 6.35 -23.80
C GLU A 114 -26.76 7.08 -22.52
N SER A 115 -27.61 6.47 -21.68
CA SER A 115 -28.23 7.14 -20.53
C SER A 115 -28.01 6.46 -19.17
N LYS A 116 -27.44 5.26 -19.11
CA LYS A 116 -27.27 4.54 -17.83
C LYS A 116 -25.84 4.61 -17.33
N SER A 117 -25.65 5.12 -16.11
CA SER A 117 -24.41 4.96 -15.35
C SER A 117 -24.44 3.65 -14.57
N LEU A 118 -23.27 3.04 -14.40
CA LEU A 118 -23.08 1.85 -13.58
C LEU A 118 -21.90 2.12 -12.65
N SER A 119 -22.14 2.12 -11.35
CA SER A 119 -21.09 2.21 -10.33
C SER A 119 -20.95 0.85 -9.66
N TYR A 120 -19.74 0.34 -9.57
CA TYR A 120 -19.46 -0.94 -8.91
C TYR A 120 -18.13 -0.92 -8.18
N ILE A 121 -18.00 -1.81 -7.20
CA ILE A 121 -16.78 -2.00 -6.42
C ILE A 121 -16.03 -3.20 -6.98
N MET A 122 -14.75 -3.02 -7.23
CA MET A 122 -13.81 -4.10 -7.52
C MET A 122 -12.79 -4.17 -6.39
N LYS A 123 -12.54 -5.38 -5.89
CA LYS A 123 -11.61 -5.64 -4.80
C LYS A 123 -10.42 -6.42 -5.31
N LEU A 124 -9.24 -6.13 -4.76
CA LEU A 124 -8.06 -6.96 -4.91
C LEU A 124 -7.59 -7.41 -3.52
N TYR A 125 -7.11 -8.63 -3.44
CA TYR A 125 -6.68 -9.29 -2.21
C TYR A 125 -5.16 -9.44 -2.15
N GLY A 126 -4.59 -9.42 -0.95
CA GLY A 126 -3.16 -9.52 -0.74
C GLY A 126 -2.74 -8.92 0.59
N SER A 127 -1.59 -8.26 0.65
CA SER A 127 -1.03 -7.73 1.89
C SER A 127 -0.36 -6.37 1.70
N TRP A 128 -0.39 -5.55 2.75
CA TRP A 128 0.31 -4.27 2.78
C TRP A 128 1.76 -4.45 3.21
N GLN A 129 2.63 -3.67 2.59
CA GLN A 129 4.06 -3.61 2.86
C GLN A 129 4.62 -2.22 2.54
N ALA A 130 5.73 -1.86 3.17
CA ALA A 130 6.54 -0.74 2.73
C ALA A 130 7.60 -1.25 1.75
N ASP A 131 7.77 -0.55 0.63
CA ASP A 131 8.85 -0.90 -0.30
C ASP A 131 10.22 -0.40 0.18
N LYS A 132 11.28 -0.67 -0.60
CA LYS A 132 12.64 -0.24 -0.27
C LYS A 132 12.84 1.29 -0.16
N TYR A 133 11.86 2.08 -0.58
CA TYR A 133 11.83 3.54 -0.50
C TYR A 133 10.79 4.04 0.52
N ASN A 134 10.29 3.18 1.42
CA ASN A 134 9.27 3.48 2.42
C ASN A 134 7.93 3.97 1.84
N ARG A 135 7.61 3.56 0.60
CA ARG A 135 6.29 3.83 -0.02
C ARG A 135 5.30 2.76 0.39
N LEU A 136 4.05 3.16 0.64
CA LEU A 136 2.97 2.22 0.92
C LEU A 136 2.68 1.41 -0.35
N THR A 137 2.75 0.09 -0.22
CA THR A 137 2.59 -0.83 -1.34
C THR A 137 1.63 -1.94 -0.94
N PHE A 138 0.68 -2.26 -1.82
CA PHE A 138 -0.16 -3.44 -1.68
C PHE A 138 0.36 -4.53 -2.61
N GLY A 139 0.91 -5.60 -2.04
CA GLY A 139 1.29 -6.80 -2.77
C GLY A 139 0.03 -7.61 -3.08
N ILE A 140 -0.25 -7.86 -4.35
CA ILE A 140 -1.40 -8.64 -4.80
C ILE A 140 -1.00 -10.12 -4.84
N GLU A 141 -1.74 -10.95 -4.10
CA GLU A 141 -1.52 -12.38 -4.07
C GLU A 141 -2.19 -13.06 -5.27
N ARG A 142 -1.50 -13.98 -5.94
CA ARG A 142 -2.05 -14.70 -7.11
C ARG A 142 -1.72 -16.18 -7.01
N ASP A 143 -2.61 -17.01 -7.54
CA ASP A 143 -2.51 -18.48 -7.45
C ASP A 143 -1.21 -19.07 -8.02
N ARG A 144 -0.57 -18.36 -8.96
CA ARG A 144 0.64 -18.83 -9.66
C ARG A 144 1.96 -18.34 -9.08
N GLY A 145 1.94 -17.69 -7.91
CA GLY A 145 3.14 -17.13 -7.28
C GLY A 145 3.71 -15.87 -7.95
N ASP A 146 3.12 -15.43 -9.07
CA ASP A 146 3.41 -14.12 -9.66
C ASP A 146 2.87 -13.02 -8.72
N ALA A 147 3.77 -12.21 -8.17
CA ALA A 147 3.39 -11.07 -7.34
C ALA A 147 3.28 -9.79 -8.18
N ASP A 148 2.12 -9.16 -8.14
CA ASP A 148 1.92 -7.79 -8.60
C ASP A 148 1.97 -6.84 -7.40
N SER A 149 2.24 -5.55 -7.62
CA SER A 149 2.29 -4.58 -6.52
C SER A 149 1.66 -3.25 -6.93
N LEU A 150 0.75 -2.76 -6.11
CA LEU A 150 0.17 -1.43 -6.24
C LEU A 150 0.94 -0.47 -5.33
N VAL A 151 1.76 0.38 -5.92
CA VAL A 151 2.53 1.38 -5.18
C VAL A 151 1.73 2.67 -5.09
N LEU A 152 1.43 3.11 -3.87
CA LEU A 152 0.83 4.41 -3.61
C LEU A 152 1.92 5.48 -3.71
N SER A 153 1.93 6.24 -4.81
CA SER A 153 2.97 7.22 -5.12
C SER A 153 2.87 8.54 -4.34
N GLY A 154 1.81 8.74 -3.57
CA GLY A 154 1.62 9.93 -2.75
C GLY A 154 2.40 9.89 -1.43
N ALA A 155 2.53 11.06 -0.82
CA ALA A 155 3.00 11.15 0.56
C ALA A 155 1.91 10.62 1.51
N TRP A 156 2.32 9.90 2.53
CA TRP A 156 1.48 9.60 3.69
C TRP A 156 1.93 10.46 4.88
N GLU A 157 1.04 10.58 5.85
CA GLU A 157 1.26 11.31 7.09
C GLU A 157 0.72 10.51 8.28
N ILE A 158 1.10 10.93 9.48
CA ILE A 158 0.56 10.40 10.73
C ILE A 158 -0.52 11.36 11.22
N ASN A 159 -1.73 10.86 11.40
CA ASN A 159 -2.83 11.67 11.89
C ASN A 159 -2.78 11.83 13.42
N LYS A 160 -3.76 12.54 13.99
CA LYS A 160 -3.85 12.81 15.44
C LYS A 160 -4.04 11.55 16.32
N ASN A 161 -4.46 10.44 15.73
CA ASN A 161 -4.65 9.15 16.40
C ASN A 161 -3.44 8.22 16.19
N ASN A 162 -2.33 8.74 15.67
CA ASN A 162 -1.15 7.97 15.28
C ASN A 162 -1.41 6.91 14.20
N GLU A 163 -2.42 7.12 13.36
CA GLU A 163 -2.71 6.25 12.22
C GLU A 163 -2.03 6.77 10.96
N ILE A 164 -1.69 5.87 10.03
CA ILE A 164 -1.17 6.26 8.72
C ILE A 164 -2.34 6.74 7.86
N ALA A 165 -2.31 8.01 7.48
CA ALA A 165 -3.26 8.62 6.55
C ALA A 165 -2.60 8.85 5.20
N TYR A 166 -3.20 8.29 4.15
CA TYR A 166 -2.79 8.48 2.78
C TYR A 166 -3.79 9.36 2.04
N LYS A 167 -3.33 10.52 1.57
CA LYS A 167 -4.17 11.48 0.85
C LYS A 167 -3.87 11.45 -0.63
N TYR A 168 -4.89 11.38 -1.47
CA TYR A 168 -4.71 11.41 -2.92
C TYR A 168 -5.89 12.05 -3.65
N GLY A 169 -5.63 12.38 -4.93
CA GLY A 169 -6.59 13.07 -5.80
C GLY A 169 -6.78 14.55 -5.45
N LYS A 170 -7.48 15.26 -6.33
CA LYS A 170 -7.80 16.70 -6.15
C LYS A 170 -8.84 16.94 -5.05
N GLU A 171 -9.64 15.92 -4.76
CA GLU A 171 -10.71 15.99 -3.74
C GLU A 171 -10.20 15.66 -2.34
N HIS A 172 -8.88 15.49 -2.13
CA HIS A 172 -8.28 15.11 -0.86
C HIS A 172 -8.96 13.88 -0.25
N GLN A 173 -8.97 12.78 -1.01
CA GLN A 173 -9.54 11.54 -0.53
C GLN A 173 -8.53 10.88 0.40
N ASP A 174 -8.99 10.57 1.61
CA ASP A 174 -8.16 10.04 2.68
C ASP A 174 -8.42 8.53 2.82
N ILE A 175 -7.34 7.76 2.77
CA ILE A 175 -7.32 6.35 3.16
C ILE A 175 -6.61 6.27 4.52
N ILE A 176 -7.34 5.83 5.54
CA ILE A 176 -6.81 5.69 6.90
C ILE A 176 -6.52 4.23 7.16
N PHE A 177 -5.26 3.91 7.39
CA PHE A 177 -4.82 2.60 7.81
C PHE A 177 -4.88 2.53 9.33
N ARG A 178 -5.72 1.64 9.85
CA ARG A 178 -5.84 1.39 11.29
C ARG A 178 -5.01 0.19 11.68
N GLY A 179 -4.09 0.40 12.61
CA GLY A 179 -3.13 -0.58 13.07
C GLY A 179 -2.33 -0.06 14.26
N SER A 180 -1.31 -0.81 14.65
CA SER A 180 -0.46 -0.50 15.79
C SER A 180 1.01 -0.38 15.39
N TRP A 181 1.72 0.54 16.04
CA TRP A 181 3.16 0.71 15.87
C TRP A 181 3.92 -0.37 16.64
N ASP A 182 4.98 -0.89 16.03
CA ASP A 182 5.94 -1.81 16.63
C ASP A 182 7.36 -1.29 16.38
N ILE A 183 8.14 -1.19 17.46
CA ILE A 183 9.52 -0.71 17.49
C ILE A 183 10.37 -1.83 18.09
N SER A 184 10.50 -2.92 17.34
CA SER A 184 11.26 -4.12 17.70
C SER A 184 12.68 -4.11 17.15
N GLU A 185 12.93 -3.43 16.04
CA GLU A 185 14.20 -3.47 15.29
C GLU A 185 14.97 -2.15 15.31
N ARG A 186 16.32 -2.22 15.30
CA ARG A 186 17.20 -1.04 15.18
C ARG A 186 17.12 -0.47 13.75
N TYR A 187 16.91 0.85 13.63
CA TYR A 187 16.72 1.57 12.34
C TYR A 187 15.47 1.17 11.55
N ARG A 188 14.50 0.57 12.23
CA ARG A 188 13.23 0.20 11.62
C ARG A 188 12.08 0.53 12.56
N ILE A 189 10.94 0.82 11.96
CA ILE A 189 9.69 0.97 12.66
C ILE A 189 8.58 0.33 11.82
N SER A 190 7.80 -0.52 12.46
CA SER A 190 6.76 -1.29 11.83
C SER A 190 5.38 -0.74 12.20
N TYR A 191 4.43 -0.78 11.26
CA TYR A 191 3.03 -0.49 11.50
C TYR A 191 2.20 -1.69 11.11
N ALA A 192 1.76 -2.47 12.09
CA ALA A 192 1.01 -3.71 11.87
C ALA A 192 -0.47 -3.40 11.66
N LEU A 193 -1.04 -3.82 10.53
CA LEU A 193 -2.48 -3.76 10.27
C LEU A 193 -3.16 -5.04 10.72
N ASP A 194 -2.54 -6.18 10.42
CA ASP A 194 -2.99 -7.50 10.87
C ASP A 194 -1.82 -8.47 10.88
N LYS A 195 -1.46 -8.92 12.09
CA LYS A 195 -0.36 -9.86 12.32
C LYS A 195 -0.66 -11.25 11.74
N LYS A 196 -1.93 -11.66 11.60
CA LYS A 196 -2.31 -13.01 11.12
C LYS A 196 -1.98 -13.22 9.65
N VAL A 197 -2.15 -12.17 8.85
CA VAL A 197 -1.84 -12.17 7.41
C VAL A 197 -0.51 -11.47 7.10
N ASN A 198 0.28 -11.17 8.14
CA ASN A 198 1.55 -10.44 8.02
C ASN A 198 1.43 -9.16 7.18
N SER A 199 0.35 -8.40 7.38
CA SER A 199 0.09 -7.17 6.65
C SER A 199 0.42 -5.96 7.49
N GLY A 200 1.29 -5.11 6.98
CA GLY A 200 1.79 -3.95 7.70
C GLY A 200 2.98 -3.30 7.02
N PHE A 201 3.40 -2.15 7.50
CA PHE A 201 4.45 -1.36 6.87
C PHE A 201 5.72 -1.41 7.70
N ASN A 202 6.78 -2.05 7.21
CA ASN A 202 8.10 -2.03 7.86
C ASN A 202 8.98 -0.95 7.23
N PHE A 203 9.09 0.20 7.89
CA PHE A 203 9.81 1.35 7.40
C PHE A 203 11.26 1.34 7.88
N LYS A 204 12.19 1.66 6.97
CA LYS A 204 13.54 2.07 7.34
C LYS A 204 13.51 3.46 7.95
N SER A 205 14.04 3.62 9.15
CA SER A 205 14.01 4.86 9.91
C SER A 205 15.40 5.24 10.44
N SER A 206 15.53 6.48 10.91
CA SER A 206 16.67 6.88 11.75
C SER A 206 16.63 6.16 13.09
N LEU A 207 17.73 6.30 13.85
CA LEU A 207 17.69 5.91 15.25
C LEU A 207 16.68 6.80 16.00
N GLY A 208 15.89 6.20 16.88
CA GLY A 208 14.99 6.94 17.76
C GLY A 208 15.76 7.97 18.58
N THR A 209 15.29 9.21 18.60
CA THR A 209 15.87 10.31 19.36
C THR A 209 14.86 10.86 20.36
N VAL A 210 15.32 11.18 21.57
CA VAL A 210 14.47 11.84 22.55
C VAL A 210 14.34 13.31 22.17
N VAL A 211 13.10 13.78 22.00
CA VAL A 211 12.78 15.17 21.67
C VAL A 211 11.82 15.75 22.71
N LEU A 212 11.84 17.06 22.87
CA LEU A 212 10.84 17.77 23.68
C LEU A 212 9.71 18.25 22.79
N LYS A 213 8.48 17.83 23.09
CA LYS A 213 7.26 18.32 22.45
C LYS A 213 6.47 19.10 23.50
N GLY A 214 6.69 20.41 23.56
CA GLY A 214 6.19 21.23 24.66
C GLY A 214 6.91 20.88 25.97
N LYS A 215 6.16 20.43 26.99
CA LYS A 215 6.71 19.99 28.28
C LYS A 215 6.92 18.48 28.37
N GLU A 216 6.51 17.73 27.35
CA GLU A 216 6.60 16.27 27.33
C GLU A 216 7.86 15.80 26.60
N LYS A 217 8.46 14.72 27.11
CA LYS A 217 9.57 14.03 26.43
C LYS A 217 8.98 12.95 25.53
N SER A 218 9.24 13.07 24.23
CA SER A 218 8.74 12.15 23.20
C SER A 218 9.90 11.41 22.53
N LEU A 219 9.59 10.29 21.88
CA LEU A 219 10.53 9.56 21.03
C LEU A 219 10.23 9.86 19.57
N ALA A 220 11.23 10.35 18.82
CA ALA A 220 11.09 10.72 17.43
C ALA A 220 11.93 9.83 16.50
N PHE A 221 11.34 9.47 15.37
CA PHE A 221 11.98 8.71 14.29
C PHE A 221 11.83 9.47 12.98
N ASP A 222 12.91 9.61 12.22
CA ASP A 222 12.88 10.20 10.89
C ASP A 222 12.79 9.09 9.84
N ILE A 223 11.87 9.25 8.88
CA ILE A 223 11.64 8.33 7.78
C ILE A 223 11.76 9.12 6.48
N GLY A 224 12.63 8.67 5.59
CA GLY A 224 12.69 9.17 4.22
C GLY A 224 11.76 8.37 3.32
N ILE A 225 10.77 9.01 2.72
CA ILE A 225 9.80 8.44 1.79
C ILE A 225 10.20 8.85 0.36
N GLY A 226 10.42 7.89 -0.53
CA GLY A 226 10.64 8.19 -1.95
C GLY A 226 9.35 8.63 -2.63
N VAL A 227 9.29 9.84 -3.15
CA VAL A 227 8.17 10.31 -3.98
C VAL A 227 8.47 10.07 -5.46
N SER A 228 9.74 10.25 -5.85
CA SER A 228 10.25 9.96 -7.19
C SER A 228 11.68 9.41 -7.12
N LYS A 229 12.35 9.22 -8.28
CA LYS A 229 13.76 8.79 -8.32
C LYS A 229 14.70 9.81 -7.66
N SER A 230 14.38 11.10 -7.75
CA SER A 230 15.20 12.20 -7.25
C SER A 230 14.62 12.87 -6.01
N GLU A 231 13.34 12.69 -5.73
CA GLU A 231 12.65 13.38 -4.66
C GLU A 231 12.36 12.45 -3.48
N LYS A 232 12.84 12.86 -2.31
CA LYS A 232 12.55 12.22 -1.03
C LYS A 232 11.87 13.21 -0.12
N LEU A 233 10.83 12.75 0.54
CA LEU A 233 10.11 13.49 1.55
C LEU A 233 10.48 12.94 2.92
N HIS A 234 10.90 13.81 3.83
CA HIS A 234 11.19 13.41 5.19
C HIS A 234 9.93 13.55 6.05
N ARG A 235 9.66 12.51 6.85
CA ARG A 235 8.58 12.48 7.84
C ARG A 235 9.16 12.13 9.19
N LYS A 236 8.66 12.79 10.23
CA LYS A 236 9.02 12.52 11.61
C LYS A 236 7.83 11.88 12.31
N ILE A 237 8.00 10.66 12.79
CA ILE A 237 7.02 9.99 13.66
C ILE A 237 7.41 10.31 15.09
N ILE A 238 6.46 10.78 15.90
CA ILE A 238 6.69 11.19 17.28
C ILE A 238 5.72 10.45 18.19
N PHE A 239 6.25 9.63 19.08
CA PHE A 239 5.49 8.98 20.14
C PHE A 239 5.59 9.80 21.41
N SER A 240 4.47 10.29 21.91
CA SER A 240 4.38 10.89 23.23
C SER A 240 4.13 9.82 24.27
N GLY A 241 4.68 10.02 25.47
CA GLY A 241 4.58 9.04 26.53
C GLY A 241 5.24 9.51 27.82
N THR A 242 5.13 8.67 28.83
CA THR A 242 5.71 8.93 30.15
C THR A 242 6.92 8.04 30.37
N TRP A 243 7.96 8.62 30.95
CA TRP A 243 9.16 7.88 31.31
C TRP A 243 9.06 7.46 32.77
N LYS A 244 9.20 6.17 33.04
CA LYS A 244 9.19 5.60 34.40
C LYS A 244 10.51 4.93 34.69
N MET A 245 11.05 5.16 35.88
CA MET A 245 12.20 4.41 36.37
C MET A 245 11.73 3.11 37.02
N ALA A 246 12.15 1.95 36.49
CA ALA A 246 11.92 0.65 37.10
C ALA A 246 13.15 0.18 37.88
N LYS A 247 12.92 -0.23 39.15
CA LYS A 247 13.85 -0.91 40.09
C LYS A 247 15.33 -0.52 39.98
N GLY A 248 15.60 0.79 39.83
CA GLY A 248 16.90 1.41 40.05
C GLY A 248 17.82 1.60 38.84
N LYS A 249 17.58 1.00 37.67
CA LYS A 249 18.46 1.18 36.47
C LYS A 249 17.76 1.08 35.10
N GLU A 250 16.44 0.96 35.05
CA GLU A 250 15.69 0.82 33.79
C GLU A 250 14.77 2.02 33.61
N LEU A 251 14.70 2.62 32.41
CA LEU A 251 13.85 3.78 32.13
C LEU A 251 12.78 3.39 31.09
N ILE A 252 11.66 2.90 31.55
CA ILE A 252 10.56 2.46 30.69
C ILE A 252 9.87 3.68 30.06
N PHE A 253 9.68 3.65 28.74
CA PHE A 253 8.82 4.62 28.04
C PHE A 253 7.47 3.99 27.78
N GLU A 254 6.46 4.47 28.49
CA GLU A 254 5.09 4.05 28.31
C GLU A 254 4.37 5.04 27.41
N THR A 255 3.89 4.55 26.28
CA THR A 255 3.01 5.28 25.37
C THR A 255 1.70 4.52 25.23
N SER A 256 0.59 5.26 25.16
CA SER A 256 -0.74 4.70 24.86
C SER A 256 -0.88 4.28 23.41
N ASP A 257 0.06 4.67 22.55
CA ASP A 257 -0.03 4.53 21.09
C ASP A 257 0.46 3.16 20.59
N ILE A 258 0.82 2.25 21.50
CA ILE A 258 1.34 0.91 21.22
C ILE A 258 0.47 -0.11 21.98
N GLU A 259 -0.28 -0.93 21.24
CA GLU A 259 -1.32 -1.84 21.77
C GLU A 259 -0.79 -2.91 22.74
N GLU A 260 0.46 -3.35 22.60
CA GLU A 260 1.05 -4.38 23.45
C GLU A 260 2.49 -4.03 23.86
N GLY A 261 2.73 -3.88 25.16
CA GLY A 261 4.06 -4.04 25.77
C GLY A 261 4.77 -2.77 26.23
N GLY A 262 4.34 -1.57 25.82
CA GLY A 262 5.15 -0.36 26.01
C GLY A 262 6.55 -0.50 25.38
N VAL A 263 7.36 0.55 25.39
CA VAL A 263 8.75 0.44 24.97
C VAL A 263 9.63 0.55 26.21
N SER A 264 10.18 -0.56 26.69
CA SER A 264 11.03 -0.56 27.89
C SER A 264 12.47 -0.15 27.58
N LEU A 265 12.76 1.15 27.62
CA LEU A 265 14.09 1.67 27.30
C LEU A 265 15.09 1.41 28.44
N ARG A 266 16.00 0.44 28.28
CA ARG A 266 17.04 0.19 29.28
C ARG A 266 18.28 1.07 29.08
N PHE A 267 18.52 1.98 30.01
CA PHE A 267 19.72 2.82 30.06
C PHE A 267 20.81 2.10 30.85
N THR A 268 21.68 1.33 30.19
CA THR A 268 22.86 0.73 30.83
C THR A 268 24.03 1.72 30.83
N LYS A 269 24.49 2.11 32.03
CA LYS A 269 25.65 2.99 32.22
C LYS A 269 26.94 2.19 32.02
N GLU A 270 27.47 2.11 30.80
CA GLU A 270 28.89 1.77 30.62
C GLU A 270 29.71 3.05 30.83
N MET A 271 30.41 3.12 31.96
CA MET A 271 31.31 4.22 32.31
C MET A 271 32.67 4.00 31.63
N PHE A 272 32.83 4.50 30.41
CA PHE A 272 34.14 4.70 29.81
C PHE A 272 34.42 6.21 29.76
N ASP A 273 35.48 6.65 30.44
CA ASP A 273 36.14 7.96 30.32
C ASP A 273 35.26 9.13 29.81
N LYS A 274 34.44 9.69 30.73
CA LYS A 274 33.69 10.95 30.54
C LYS A 274 32.62 10.95 29.43
N GLN A 275 32.20 9.78 28.94
CA GLN A 275 31.04 9.65 28.04
C GLN A 275 30.07 8.60 28.60
N GLY A 276 28.81 8.99 28.80
CA GLY A 276 27.72 8.06 29.11
C GLY A 276 27.01 7.65 27.83
N ILE A 277 26.82 6.35 27.61
CA ILE A 277 26.02 5.82 26.50
C ILE A 277 24.70 5.28 27.07
N ALA A 278 23.58 5.63 26.44
CA ALA A 278 22.23 5.20 26.85
C ALA A 278 21.48 4.52 25.72
N TYR A 279 21.21 3.22 25.83
CA TYR A 279 20.60 2.42 24.77
C TYR A 279 19.07 2.35 24.90
N ILE A 280 18.42 2.11 23.78
CA ILE A 280 16.98 1.87 23.65
C ILE A 280 16.79 0.36 23.60
N GLU A 281 16.52 -0.31 24.71
CA GLU A 281 16.07 -1.71 24.64
C GLU A 281 14.57 -1.77 24.30
N SER A 282 14.17 -2.75 23.49
CA SER A 282 12.75 -3.11 23.32
C SER A 282 12.61 -4.54 23.85
N ILE A 283 11.68 -4.74 24.78
CA ILE A 283 11.39 -6.05 25.38
C ILE A 283 9.98 -6.44 24.96
N ILE A 284 9.88 -7.40 24.05
CA ILE A 284 8.61 -7.99 23.63
C ILE A 284 8.57 -9.41 24.16
N ARG A 285 7.69 -9.66 25.15
CA ARG A 285 7.35 -10.96 25.73
C ARG A 285 8.56 -11.89 26.02
N ASP A 286 9.25 -11.62 27.13
CA ASP A 286 10.16 -12.53 27.87
C ASP A 286 11.26 -13.30 27.12
N LYS A 287 11.45 -13.14 25.80
CA LYS A 287 12.35 -13.99 25.01
C LYS A 287 13.27 -13.28 24.01
N GLU A 288 13.01 -12.03 23.64
CA GLU A 288 13.91 -11.30 22.73
C GLU A 288 14.38 -9.96 23.32
N ARG A 289 15.71 -9.76 23.26
CA ARG A 289 16.42 -8.57 23.72
C ARG A 289 17.04 -7.90 22.49
N PHE A 290 16.58 -6.72 22.11
CA PHE A 290 17.23 -5.94 21.06
C PHE A 290 17.77 -4.64 21.62
N ILE A 291 19.01 -4.30 21.24
CA ILE A 291 19.69 -3.06 21.59
C ILE A 291 19.48 -2.06 20.43
N GLY A 292 18.53 -1.16 20.62
CA GLY A 292 18.43 0.10 19.90
C GLY A 292 19.49 1.08 20.42
N GLY A 293 20.08 1.85 19.50
CA GLY A 293 21.30 2.65 19.70
C GLY A 293 21.34 3.64 20.88
N GLY A 294 22.56 4.15 21.09
CA GLY A 294 22.98 4.93 22.24
C GLY A 294 22.80 6.45 22.12
N VAL A 295 22.40 7.13 23.20
CA VAL A 295 22.66 8.56 23.40
C VAL A 295 24.01 8.71 24.10
N ALA A 296 24.98 9.32 23.44
CA ALA A 296 26.23 9.74 24.06
C ALA A 296 26.03 11.11 24.71
N PHE A 297 26.23 11.22 26.03
CA PHE A 297 26.26 12.50 26.73
C PHE A 297 27.56 12.65 27.50
N LYS A 298 28.10 13.87 27.47
CA LYS A 298 29.21 14.28 28.33
C LYS A 298 28.63 14.77 29.65
N TRP A 299 29.26 14.38 30.75
CA TRP A 299 28.98 14.92 32.07
C TRP A 299 30.22 15.63 32.60
#